data_AF-F0F4B2-F1
#
_entry.id   AF-F0F4B2-F1
#
_cell.length_a   1.000
_cell.length_b   1.000
_cell.length_c   1.000
_cell.angle_alpha   90.00
_cell.angle_beta   90.00
_cell.angle_gamma   90.00
#
_symmetry.space_group_name_H-M   'P 1'
#
loop_
_entity.id
_entity.type
_entity.pdbx_description
1 polymer ?
#
loop_
_entity_poly.entity_id
_entity_poly.type
_entity_poly.pdbx_seq_one_letter_code
_entity_poly.pdbx_strand_id
1 'polypeptide(L)'
;MKKFIIQKSSIQPNGWVLTDTENKVVITFEDGLFNESQKVTLLEDSSATAEELAHIVGEMGNWVARHHGSKCFRKTYGFEISEDDTKRYLYRRKSPRWRMEIEEKRVTAESLATSLRKAAEFLIKRNRYE
;
A
#
# COMPACT_ATOMS: atom_id res chain seq x y z
N MET A 1 -8.82 13.75 12.93
CA MET A 1 -7.96 12.55 13.05
C MET A 1 -8.15 11.73 11.77
N LYS A 2 -7.15 10.97 11.30
CA LYS A 2 -7.35 10.07 10.16
C LYS A 2 -8.07 8.81 10.63
N LYS A 3 -9.13 8.39 9.94
CA LYS A 3 -9.86 7.15 10.24
C LYS A 3 -8.91 5.95 10.23
N PHE A 4 -8.18 5.76 9.12
CA PHE A 4 -7.21 4.67 8.96
C PHE A 4 -5.77 5.13 9.12
N ILE A 5 -4.97 4.31 9.78
CA ILE A 5 -3.53 4.52 10.00
C ILE A 5 -2.80 3.21 9.72
N ILE A 6 -1.77 3.24 8.87
CA ILE A 6 -0.84 2.12 8.71
C ILE A 6 0.55 2.48 9.23
N GLN A 7 1.14 1.58 10.00
CA GLN A 7 2.48 1.77 10.55
C GLN A 7 3.22 0.46 10.65
N LYS A 8 4.56 0.54 10.72
CA LYS A 8 5.39 -0.64 10.91
C LYS A 8 5.12 -1.23 12.30
N SER A 9 5.03 -2.56 12.38
CA SER A 9 4.88 -3.24 13.66
C SER A 9 6.14 -3.09 14.50
N SER A 10 5.96 -2.78 15.79
CA SER A 10 7.03 -2.79 16.80
C SER A 10 7.28 -4.19 17.38
N ILE A 11 6.33 -5.11 17.22
CA ILE A 11 6.35 -6.45 17.83
C ILE A 11 6.71 -7.53 16.80
N GLN A 12 6.18 -7.43 15.58
CA GLN A 12 6.46 -8.38 14.50
C GLN A 12 7.53 -7.82 13.57
N PRO A 13 8.74 -8.41 13.52
CA PRO A 13 9.75 -8.03 12.55
C PRO A 13 9.19 -8.18 11.14
N ASN A 14 9.25 -7.10 10.35
CA ASN A 14 8.65 -7.03 9.00
C ASN A 14 7.11 -7.19 8.95
N GLY A 15 6.42 -6.85 10.03
CA GLY A 15 4.96 -6.73 10.06
C GLY A 15 4.47 -5.29 9.88
N TRP A 16 3.19 -5.16 9.56
CA TRP A 16 2.43 -3.92 9.50
C TRP A 16 1.25 -3.98 10.46
N VAL A 17 0.88 -2.81 10.96
CA VAL A 17 -0.30 -2.59 11.81
C VAL A 17 -1.19 -1.59 11.08
N LEU A 18 -2.41 -2.00 10.77
CA LEU A 18 -3.47 -1.18 10.21
C LEU A 18 -4.53 -0.95 11.28
N THR A 19 -4.81 0.31 11.60
CA THR A 19 -5.75 0.68 12.67
C THR A 19 -6.89 1.50 12.09
N ASP A 20 -8.12 1.10 12.42
CA ASP A 20 -9.31 1.94 12.34
C ASP A 20 -9.50 2.63 13.69
N THR A 21 -9.32 3.95 13.70
CA THR A 21 -9.37 4.78 14.90
C THR A 21 -10.79 5.09 15.36
N GLU A 22 -11.78 4.94 14.48
CA GLU A 22 -13.19 5.19 14.78
C GLU A 22 -13.82 3.93 15.37
N ASN A 23 -13.68 2.81 14.67
CA ASN A 23 -14.26 1.53 15.07
C ASN A 23 -13.38 0.74 16.07
N LYS A 24 -12.18 1.26 16.38
CA LYS A 24 -11.23 0.65 17.34
C LYS A 24 -10.84 -0.78 16.96
N VAL A 25 -10.66 -1.02 15.65
CA VAL A 25 -10.23 -2.30 15.10
C VAL A 25 -8.78 -2.21 14.65
N VAL A 26 -7.99 -3.23 14.96
CA VAL A 26 -6.58 -3.34 14.55
C VAL A 26 -6.40 -4.61 13.73
N ILE A 27 -5.74 -4.49 12.57
CA ILE A 27 -5.31 -5.60 11.75
C ILE A 27 -3.78 -5.62 11.73
N THR A 28 -3.20 -6.73 12.13
CA THR A 28 -1.75 -6.97 11.99
C THR A 28 -1.49 -8.01 10.91
N PHE A 29 -0.46 -7.81 10.09
CA PHE A 29 -0.11 -8.73 9.00
C PHE A 29 1.37 -8.64 8.63
N GLU A 30 1.90 -9.69 8.04
CA GLU A 30 3.26 -9.74 7.51
C GLU A 30 3.39 -8.98 6.18
N ASP A 31 4.53 -8.33 5.96
CA ASP A 31 4.81 -7.57 4.76
C ASP A 31 4.66 -8.42 3.48
N GLY A 32 3.68 -8.05 2.65
CA GLY A 32 3.33 -8.71 1.40
C GLY A 32 2.34 -9.86 1.51
N LEU A 33 1.83 -10.17 2.71
CA LEU A 33 0.97 -11.32 3.00
C LEU A 33 -0.35 -10.90 3.68
N PHE A 34 -0.96 -9.80 3.26
CA PHE A 34 -2.16 -9.29 3.93
C PHE A 34 -3.28 -10.34 4.02
N ASN A 35 -3.59 -11.02 2.91
CA ASN A 35 -4.69 -11.97 2.87
C ASN A 35 -4.40 -13.26 3.66
N GLU A 36 -3.13 -13.65 3.74
CA GLU A 36 -2.69 -14.92 4.31
C GLU A 36 -2.35 -14.82 5.81
N SER A 37 -1.97 -13.63 6.29
CA SER A 37 -1.43 -13.44 7.63
C SER A 37 -2.20 -12.43 8.49
N GLN A 38 -3.29 -11.85 7.98
CA GLN A 38 -4.08 -10.90 8.76
C GLN A 38 -4.61 -11.51 10.05
N LYS A 39 -4.42 -10.76 11.14
CA LYS A 39 -5.00 -11.02 12.45
C LYS A 39 -5.76 -9.79 12.87
N VAL A 40 -7.08 -9.94 13.03
CA VAL A 40 -7.99 -8.89 13.47
C VAL A 40 -8.04 -8.91 15.00
N THR A 41 -7.97 -7.74 15.62
CA THR A 41 -8.08 -7.55 17.06
C THR A 41 -8.99 -6.36 17.34
N LEU A 42 -9.99 -6.58 18.20
CA LEU A 42 -10.84 -5.52 18.73
C LEU A 42 -10.14 -4.91 19.94
N LEU A 43 -10.10 -3.59 20.04
CA LEU A 43 -9.69 -2.94 21.29
C LEU A 43 -10.83 -3.00 22.31
N GLU A 44 -10.51 -2.92 23.60
CA GLU A 44 -11.46 -3.15 24.71
C GLU A 44 -12.72 -2.27 24.65
N ASP A 45 -12.63 -1.08 24.02
CA ASP A 45 -13.74 -0.13 23.89
C ASP A 45 -14.60 -0.33 22.62
N SER A 46 -14.35 -1.37 21.83
CA SER A 46 -15.13 -1.63 20.61
C SER A 46 -16.49 -2.25 20.94
N SER A 47 -17.57 -1.65 20.41
CA SER A 47 -18.93 -2.18 20.51
C SER A 47 -19.41 -2.92 19.26
N ALA A 48 -18.53 -3.14 18.26
CA ALA A 48 -18.91 -3.70 16.97
C ALA A 48 -19.44 -5.14 17.08
N THR A 49 -20.57 -5.43 16.41
CA THR A 49 -21.08 -6.79 16.26
C THR A 49 -20.23 -7.61 15.28
N ALA A 50 -20.51 -8.91 15.17
CA ALA A 50 -19.83 -9.77 14.21
C ALA A 50 -20.08 -9.35 12.75
N GLU A 51 -21.31 -8.97 12.40
CA GLU A 51 -21.64 -8.48 11.06
C GLU A 51 -20.96 -7.13 10.76
N GLU A 52 -20.97 -6.21 11.71
CA GLU A 52 -20.30 -4.91 11.58
C GLU A 52 -18.80 -5.08 11.43
N LEU A 53 -18.20 -5.99 12.21
CA LEU A 53 -16.78 -6.29 12.13
C LEU A 53 -16.37 -6.79 10.74
N ALA A 54 -17.17 -7.65 10.12
CA ALA A 54 -16.89 -8.12 8.76
C ALA A 54 -16.90 -6.96 7.75
N HIS A 55 -17.84 -6.01 7.90
CA HIS A 55 -17.90 -4.82 7.05
C HIS A 55 -16.70 -3.90 7.26
N ILE A 56 -16.35 -3.62 8.53
CA ILE A 56 -15.20 -2.78 8.92
C ILE A 56 -13.91 -3.38 8.37
N VAL A 57 -13.67 -4.67 8.56
CA VAL A 57 -12.48 -5.36 8.06
C VAL A 57 -12.42 -5.32 6.54
N GLY A 58 -13.56 -5.46 5.85
CA GLY A 58 -13.65 -5.30 4.41
C GLY A 58 -13.28 -3.90 3.93
N GLU A 59 -13.78 -2.87 4.61
CA GLU A 59 -13.44 -1.46 4.32
C GLU A 59 -11.94 -1.19 4.54
N MET A 60 -11.39 -1.64 5.67
CA MET A 60 -9.97 -1.55 5.99
C MET A 60 -9.11 -2.24 4.92
N GLY A 61 -9.50 -3.45 4.50
CA GLY A 61 -8.83 -4.22 3.46
C GLY A 61 -8.81 -3.50 2.11
N ASN A 62 -9.94 -2.93 1.70
CA ASN A 62 -10.04 -2.14 0.47
C ASN A 62 -9.16 -0.89 0.52
N TRP A 63 -9.20 -0.17 1.65
CA TRP A 63 -8.38 1.03 1.85
C TRP A 63 -6.90 0.71 1.76
N VAL A 64 -6.42 -0.28 2.52
CA VAL A 64 -4.99 -0.60 2.56
C VAL A 64 -4.49 -1.15 1.24
N ALA A 65 -5.29 -1.94 0.52
CA ALA A 65 -4.94 -2.44 -0.80
C ALA A 65 -4.81 -1.31 -1.84
N ARG A 66 -5.67 -0.28 -1.75
CA ARG A 66 -5.68 0.89 -2.65
C ARG A 66 -4.50 1.84 -2.40
N HIS A 67 -4.22 2.15 -1.13
CA HIS A 67 -3.25 3.19 -0.78
C HIS A 67 -1.85 2.66 -0.45
N HIS A 68 -1.78 1.38 -0.06
CA HIS A 68 -0.56 0.75 0.43
C HIS A 68 -0.40 -0.68 -0.09
N GLY A 69 -0.88 -0.98 -1.29
CA GLY A 69 -0.80 -2.30 -1.89
C GLY A 69 0.62 -2.89 -1.95
N SER A 70 1.66 -2.04 -2.00
CA SER A 70 3.05 -2.47 -1.91
C SER A 70 3.40 -3.14 -0.58
N LYS A 71 2.68 -2.84 0.50
CA LYS A 71 2.79 -3.49 1.82
C LYS A 71 1.94 -4.76 1.91
N CYS A 72 0.83 -4.82 1.17
CA CYS A 72 -0.14 -5.91 1.27
C CYS A 72 0.22 -7.14 0.43
N PHE A 73 0.88 -6.94 -0.72
CA PHE A 73 1.05 -8.00 -1.72
C PHE A 73 2.51 -8.20 -2.13
N ARG A 74 2.88 -9.45 -2.44
CA ARG A 74 4.21 -9.82 -2.97
C ARG A 74 4.44 -9.45 -4.43
N LYS A 75 3.48 -8.82 -5.11
CA LYS A 75 3.64 -8.41 -6.51
C LYS A 75 4.83 -7.45 -6.63
N THR A 76 5.67 -7.68 -7.64
CA THR A 76 6.88 -6.87 -7.84
C THR A 76 6.52 -5.43 -8.21
N TYR A 77 5.49 -5.25 -9.03
CA TYR A 77 4.98 -3.95 -9.44
C TYR A 77 3.50 -3.84 -9.10
N GLY A 78 3.05 -2.61 -8.90
CA GLY A 78 1.64 -2.29 -8.77
C GLY A 78 1.42 -0.79 -8.72
N PHE A 79 0.14 -0.42 -8.59
CA PHE A 79 -0.26 0.96 -8.41
C PHE A 79 -0.73 1.19 -6.98
N GLU A 80 -0.51 2.41 -6.50
CA GLU A 80 -1.08 2.93 -5.26
C GLU A 80 -1.65 4.30 -5.52
N ILE A 81 -2.59 4.71 -4.68
CA ILE A 81 -3.12 6.06 -4.64
C ILE A 81 -2.70 6.69 -3.31
N SER A 82 -2.38 7.97 -3.26
CA SER A 82 -2.18 8.67 -1.99
C SER A 82 -3.42 8.53 -1.10
N GLU A 83 -3.24 8.64 0.22
CA GLU A 83 -4.35 8.51 1.19
C GLU A 83 -5.42 9.61 1.05
N ASP A 84 -5.11 10.71 0.35
CA ASP A 84 -6.04 11.80 0.02
C ASP A 84 -6.72 11.62 -1.37
N ASP A 85 -6.49 10.47 -2.02
CA ASP A 85 -6.99 10.13 -3.36
C ASP A 85 -6.54 11.06 -4.50
N THR A 86 -5.57 11.96 -4.27
CA THR A 86 -5.17 12.97 -5.27
C THR A 86 -4.08 12.52 -6.23
N LYS A 87 -3.21 11.61 -5.80
CA LYS A 87 -1.98 11.23 -6.51
C LYS A 87 -1.95 9.74 -6.78
N ARG A 88 -1.47 9.38 -7.97
CA ARG A 88 -1.26 7.98 -8.37
C ARG A 88 0.23 7.67 -8.40
N TYR A 89 0.58 6.47 -7.97
CA TYR A 89 1.96 6.00 -7.93
C TYR A 89 2.11 4.67 -8.65
N LEU A 90 3.23 4.50 -9.35
CA LEU A 90 3.76 3.20 -9.72
C LEU A 90 4.85 2.83 -8.72
N TYR A 91 4.82 1.61 -8.17
CA TYR A 91 5.85 1.14 -7.26
C TYR A 91 6.56 -0.11 -7.78
N ARG A 92 7.75 -0.35 -7.25
CA ARG A 92 8.51 -1.60 -7.35
C ARG A 92 8.95 -2.09 -5.96
N ARG A 93 8.56 -3.31 -5.62
CA ARG A 93 8.82 -3.97 -4.32
C ARG A 93 10.12 -4.76 -4.26
N LYS A 94 10.61 -5.27 -5.41
CA LYS A 94 11.93 -5.92 -5.49
C LYS A 94 13.04 -4.87 -5.38
N SER A 95 14.21 -5.21 -4.83
CA SER A 95 15.36 -4.28 -4.74
C SER A 95 15.98 -4.01 -6.12
N PRO A 96 16.40 -2.76 -6.46
CA PRO A 96 16.15 -1.52 -5.72
C PRO A 96 14.65 -1.18 -5.67
N ARG A 97 14.17 -0.84 -4.47
CA ARG A 97 12.76 -0.49 -4.23
C ARG A 97 12.53 0.98 -4.58
N TRP A 98 11.43 1.29 -5.24
CA TRP A 98 11.07 2.66 -5.58
C TRP A 98 9.56 2.84 -5.69
N ARG A 99 9.13 4.10 -5.58
CA ARG A 99 7.75 4.55 -5.73
C ARG A 99 7.78 5.88 -6.46
N MET A 100 7.19 5.93 -7.64
CA MET A 100 7.19 7.11 -8.52
C MET A 100 5.78 7.64 -8.69
N GLU A 101 5.62 8.96 -8.58
CA GLU A 101 4.35 9.63 -8.86
C GLU A 101 4.10 9.69 -10.37
N ILE A 102 2.85 9.49 -10.77
CA ILE A 102 2.37 9.72 -12.13
C ILE A 102 1.58 11.02 -12.09
N GLU A 103 2.22 12.12 -12.51
CA GLU A 103 1.63 13.47 -12.45
C GLU A 103 0.53 13.68 -13.49
N GLU A 104 0.64 13.01 -14.64
CA GLU A 104 -0.35 13.12 -15.71
C GLU A 104 -1.63 12.33 -15.38
N LYS A 105 -2.78 12.99 -15.49
CA LYS A 105 -4.09 12.41 -15.15
C LYS A 105 -4.51 11.26 -16.06
N ARG A 106 -4.08 11.25 -17.33
CA ARG A 106 -4.52 10.29 -18.36
C ARG A 106 -3.31 9.61 -18.98
N VAL A 107 -2.82 8.58 -18.31
CA VAL A 107 -1.71 7.77 -18.78
C VAL A 107 -2.20 6.34 -19.00
N THR A 108 -1.95 5.82 -20.20
CA THR A 108 -2.21 4.40 -20.53
C THR A 108 -1.00 3.54 -20.14
N ALA A 109 -1.18 2.23 -20.06
CA ALA A 109 -0.08 1.33 -19.75
C ALA A 109 1.03 1.38 -20.84
N GLU A 110 0.64 1.51 -22.11
CA GLU A 110 1.54 1.54 -23.26
C GLU A 110 2.39 2.81 -23.30
N SER A 111 1.76 3.97 -23.05
CA SER A 111 2.45 5.26 -22.99
C SER A 111 3.45 5.31 -21.81
N LEU A 112 3.05 4.83 -20.63
CA LEU A 112 3.92 4.70 -19.48
C LEU A 112 5.08 3.73 -19.71
N ALA A 113 4.82 2.55 -20.27
CA ALA A 113 5.87 1.57 -20.56
C ALA A 113 6.91 2.15 -21.55
N THR A 114 6.45 2.88 -22.56
CA THR A 114 7.31 3.53 -23.54
C THR A 114 8.19 4.60 -22.90
N SER A 115 7.65 5.44 -22.01
CA SER A 115 8.43 6.47 -21.31
C SER A 115 9.45 5.86 -20.34
N LEU A 116 9.07 4.82 -19.59
CA LEU A 116 9.98 4.12 -18.68
C LEU A 116 11.14 3.44 -19.40
N ARG A 117 10.90 2.89 -20.61
CA ARG A 117 12.00 2.37 -21.46
C ARG A 117 13.00 3.46 -21.82
N LYS A 118 12.53 4.66 -22.15
CA LYS A 118 13.41 5.80 -22.46
C LYS A 118 14.16 6.31 -21.22
N ALA A 119 13.52 6.33 -20.06
CA ALA A 119 14.19 6.61 -18.80
C ALA A 119 15.30 5.58 -18.50
N ALA A 120 15.05 4.29 -18.74
CA ALA A 120 16.08 3.26 -18.59
C ALA A 120 17.24 3.45 -19.58
N GLU A 121 16.97 3.74 -20.86
CA GLU A 121 18.02 4.07 -21.83
C GLU A 121 18.87 5.27 -21.37
N PHE A 122 18.23 6.30 -20.81
CA PHE A 122 18.92 7.48 -20.28
C PHE A 122 19.88 7.12 -19.16
N LEU A 123 19.41 6.37 -18.14
CA LEU A 123 20.23 5.95 -17.00
C LEU A 123 21.44 5.12 -17.45
N ILE A 124 21.26 4.19 -18.39
CA ILE A 124 22.35 3.35 -18.90
C ILE A 124 23.38 4.17 -19.70
N LYS A 125 22.93 5.11 -20.53
CA LYS A 125 23.82 5.87 -21.44
C LYS A 125 24.59 7.00 -20.74
N ARG A 126 24.02 7.62 -19.70
CA ARG A 126 24.62 8.78 -19.01
C ARG A 126 25.37 8.44 -17.72
N ASN A 127 25.50 7.16 -17.36
CA ASN A 127 26.30 6.65 -16.25
C ASN A 127 27.83 6.90 -16.36
N ARG A 128 28.27 7.85 -17.19
CA ARG A 128 29.67 8.33 -17.30
C ARG A 128 29.91 9.67 -16.60
N TYR A 129 28.88 10.27 -15.99
CA TYR A 129 28.98 11.56 -15.28
C TYR A 129 28.40 11.50 -13.85
N GLU A 130 28.17 10.29 -13.32
CA GLU A 130 28.10 10.02 -11.88
C GLU A 130 29.45 9.51 -11.38
#